data_AF-A0A2G2Z0Q2-F1
#
_entry.id   AF-A0A2G2Z0Q2-F1
#
_cell.length_a   1.000
_cell.length_b   1.000
_cell.length_c   1.000
_cell.angle_alpha   90.00
_cell.angle_beta   90.00
_cell.angle_gamma   90.00
#
_symmetry.space_group_name_H-M   'P 1'
#
loop_
_entity.id
_entity.type
_entity.pdbx_description
1 polymer ?
#
loop_
_entity_poly.entity_id
_entity_poly.type
_entity_poly.pdbx_seq_one_letter_code
_entity_poly.pdbx_strand_id
1 'polypeptide(L)'
;MANPFDVQYVDEIAQQTIGSLDCSPFVTAYVEYLSDELQVPNDGLDVRLLHKRYAALLWKYGEAKAQKPYTTDVKDPQQPKPNFIALDEEQLVHID
;
A
#
# COMPACT_ATOMS: atom_id res chain seq x y z
N MET A 1 27.75 -12.65 -10.22
CA MET A 1 27.32 -11.69 -9.18
C MET A 1 25.97 -12.20 -8.69
N ALA A 2 25.89 -12.73 -7.46
CA ALA A 2 24.64 -13.26 -6.93
C ALA A 2 23.78 -12.10 -6.44
N ASN A 3 22.46 -12.15 -6.71
CA ASN A 3 21.51 -11.20 -6.14
C ASN A 3 21.62 -11.27 -4.61
N PRO A 4 21.84 -10.16 -3.88
CA PRO A 4 21.96 -10.17 -2.43
C PRO A 4 20.63 -10.44 -1.71
N PHE A 5 19.52 -10.49 -2.44
CA PHE A 5 18.19 -10.72 -1.88
C PHE A 5 17.67 -12.12 -2.22
N ASP A 6 17.19 -12.81 -1.18
CA ASP A 6 16.37 -14.01 -1.34
C ASP A 6 14.96 -13.58 -1.76
N VAL A 7 14.58 -13.90 -2.99
CA VAL A 7 13.24 -13.63 -3.54
C VAL A 7 12.39 -14.88 -3.44
N GLN A 8 11.27 -14.79 -2.73
CA GLN A 8 10.26 -15.85 -2.70
C GLN A 8 9.09 -15.46 -3.60
N TYR A 9 8.70 -16.39 -4.48
CA TYR A 9 7.48 -16.28 -5.28
C TYR A 9 6.36 -17.04 -4.56
N VAL A 10 5.23 -16.36 -4.36
CA VAL A 10 4.04 -16.95 -3.76
C VAL A 10 2.99 -17.03 -4.87
N ASP A 11 2.52 -18.24 -5.16
CA ASP A 11 1.44 -18.51 -6.10
C ASP A 11 0.09 -18.57 -5.37
N GLU A 12 -1.01 -18.62 -6.13
CA GLU A 12 -2.39 -18.69 -5.60
C GLU A 12 -2.85 -17.48 -4.78
N ILE A 13 -2.18 -16.33 -4.89
CA ILE A 13 -2.68 -15.09 -4.29
C ILE A 13 -3.95 -14.67 -5.04
N ALA A 14 -5.08 -14.67 -4.33
CA ALA A 14 -6.35 -14.19 -4.86
C ALA A 14 -6.20 -12.75 -5.37
N GLN A 15 -6.35 -12.53 -6.69
CA GLN A 15 -6.20 -11.21 -7.27
C GLN A 15 -7.47 -10.38 -7.10
N GLN A 16 -7.30 -9.06 -6.95
CA GLN A 16 -8.41 -8.13 -7.08
C GLN A 16 -9.05 -8.23 -8.48
N THR A 17 -10.36 -8.04 -8.57
CA THR A 17 -11.06 -8.03 -9.86
C THR A 17 -10.52 -6.89 -10.73
N ILE A 18 -10.35 -7.16 -12.03
CA ILE A 18 -9.90 -6.14 -13.00
C ILE A 18 -10.83 -4.93 -12.93
N GLY A 19 -10.25 -3.73 -12.79
CA GLY A 19 -10.98 -2.47 -12.63
C GLY A 19 -11.27 -2.08 -11.17
N SER A 20 -10.84 -2.88 -10.19
CA SER A 20 -10.91 -2.50 -8.77
C SER A 20 -9.96 -1.34 -8.45
N LEU A 21 -10.47 -0.33 -7.75
CA LEU A 21 -9.69 0.80 -7.21
C LEU A 21 -9.12 0.52 -5.81
N ASP A 22 -9.30 -0.70 -5.29
CA ASP A 22 -8.97 -1.10 -3.92
C ASP A 22 -7.55 -1.68 -3.77
N CYS A 23 -6.63 -1.26 -4.64
CA CYS A 23 -5.26 -1.77 -4.65
C CYS A 23 -4.51 -1.49 -3.34
N SER A 24 -4.70 -0.31 -2.73
CA SER A 24 -3.99 0.06 -1.51
C SER A 24 -4.44 -0.73 -0.28
N PRO A 25 -5.75 -0.88 0.00
CA PRO A 25 -6.23 -1.78 1.04
C PRO A 25 -5.76 -3.23 0.85
N PHE A 26 -5.78 -3.72 -0.39
CA PHE A 26 -5.36 -5.08 -0.73
C PHE A 26 -3.87 -5.32 -0.42
N VAL A 27 -2.99 -4.44 -0.88
CA VAL A 27 -1.54 -4.51 -0.59
C VAL A 27 -1.26 -4.37 0.91
N THR A 28 -1.95 -3.45 1.58
CA THR A 28 -1.78 -3.25 3.03
C THR A 28 -2.12 -4.52 3.81
N ALA A 29 -3.22 -5.17 3.45
CA ALA A 29 -3.64 -6.40 4.10
C ALA A 29 -2.66 -7.55 3.87
N TYR A 30 -2.12 -7.64 2.65
CA TYR A 30 -1.11 -8.65 2.32
C TYR A 30 0.20 -8.44 3.10
N VAL A 31 0.64 -7.19 3.25
CA VAL A 31 1.82 -6.85 4.06
C VAL A 31 1.61 -7.12 5.55
N GLU A 32 0.45 -6.75 6.11
CA GLU A 32 0.09 -7.05 7.51
C GLU A 32 0.12 -8.56 7.74
N TYR A 33 -0.52 -9.30 6.84
CA TYR A 33 -0.57 -10.75 6.87
C TYR A 33 0.83 -11.43 6.80
N LEU A 34 1.71 -10.98 5.90
CA LEU A 34 3.08 -11.49 5.81
C LEU A 34 3.92 -11.14 7.05
N SER A 35 3.64 -9.99 7.67
CA SER A 35 4.33 -9.55 8.89
C SER A 35 3.94 -10.37 10.11
N ASP A 36 2.70 -10.89 10.13
CA ASP A 36 2.17 -11.72 11.22
C ASP A 36 2.48 -13.22 11.04
N GLU A 37 3.20 -13.63 10.00
CA GLU A 37 3.50 -15.04 9.65
C GLU A 37 2.26 -15.96 9.55
N LEU A 38 1.06 -15.42 9.31
CA LEU A 38 -0.13 -16.27 9.09
C LEU A 38 0.00 -17.05 7.76
N GLN A 39 -0.95 -17.92 7.38
CA GLN A 39 -1.07 -18.55 6.04
C GLN A 39 -2.05 -17.81 5.11
N VAL A 40 -1.72 -17.64 3.82
CA VAL A 40 -2.44 -16.75 2.91
C VAL A 40 -3.83 -17.36 2.77
N PRO A 41 -4.90 -16.62 3.10
CA PRO A 41 -6.25 -17.14 2.92
C PRO A 41 -6.49 -17.37 1.42
N ASN A 42 -6.58 -18.63 1.01
CA ASN A 42 -6.89 -19.03 -0.37
C ASN A 42 -8.34 -18.71 -0.76
N ASP A 43 -9.19 -18.32 0.19
CA ASP A 43 -10.61 -17.99 0.02
C ASP A 43 -10.86 -16.53 -0.42
N GLY A 44 -9.80 -15.78 -0.73
CA GLY A 44 -9.89 -14.40 -1.19
C GLY A 44 -10.09 -13.42 -0.05
N LEU A 45 -9.34 -12.32 -0.07
CA LEU A 45 -9.47 -11.29 0.96
C LEU A 45 -10.85 -10.62 0.84
N ASP A 46 -11.67 -10.69 1.90
CA ASP A 46 -12.96 -9.99 1.94
C ASP A 46 -12.72 -8.48 1.85
N VAL A 47 -12.96 -7.93 0.65
CA VAL A 47 -12.78 -6.51 0.32
C VAL A 47 -13.51 -5.61 1.32
N ARG A 48 -14.70 -6.00 1.78
CA ARG A 48 -15.48 -5.23 2.76
C ARG A 48 -14.80 -5.22 4.12
N LEU A 49 -14.20 -6.33 4.54
CA LEU A 49 -13.41 -6.41 5.78
C LEU A 49 -12.15 -5.55 5.67
N LEU A 50 -11.45 -5.61 4.54
CA LEU A 50 -10.24 -4.82 4.29
C LEU A 50 -10.51 -3.33 4.35
N HIS A 51 -11.58 -2.86 3.70
CA HIS A 51 -11.98 -1.45 3.77
C HIS A 51 -12.25 -0.99 5.19
N LYS A 52 -12.94 -1.81 6.00
CA LYS A 52 -13.21 -1.48 7.40
C LYS A 52 -11.93 -1.37 8.23
N ARG A 53 -10.98 -2.30 8.05
CA ARG A 53 -9.68 -2.25 8.73
C ARG A 53 -8.88 -1.02 8.30
N TYR A 54 -8.77 -0.78 6.99
CA TYR A 54 -8.04 0.36 6.45
C TYR A 54 -8.63 1.69 6.92
N ALA A 55 -9.96 1.83 6.89
CA ALA A 55 -10.64 3.03 7.41
C ALA A 55 -10.39 3.23 8.91
N ALA A 56 -10.40 2.17 9.72
CA ALA A 56 -10.10 2.25 11.14
C ALA A 56 -8.63 2.64 11.42
N LEU A 57 -7.68 2.11 10.63
CA LEU A 57 -6.26 2.48 10.71
C LEU A 57 -6.06 3.95 10.34
N LEU A 58 -6.69 4.40 9.25
CA LEU A 58 -6.60 5.78 8.78
C LEU A 58 -7.20 6.76 9.79
N TRP A 59 -8.32 6.38 10.41
CA TRP A 59 -8.94 7.13 11.50
C TRP A 59 -7.98 7.28 12.69
N LYS A 60 -7.42 6.17 13.19
CA LYS A 60 -6.45 6.18 14.30
C LYS A 60 -5.20 7.00 13.99
N TYR A 61 -4.70 6.92 12.76
CA TYR A 61 -3.57 7.74 12.31
C TYR A 61 -3.93 9.23 12.31
N GLY A 62 -5.12 9.58 11.84
CA GLY A 62 -5.66 10.95 11.90
C GLY A 62 -5.75 11.47 13.33
N GLU A 63 -6.27 10.68 14.26
CA GLU A 63 -6.33 11.02 15.69
C GLU A 63 -4.92 11.22 16.28
N ALA A 64 -3.99 10.30 16.02
CA ALA A 64 -2.62 10.40 16.51
C ALA A 64 -1.88 11.64 15.94
N LYS A 65 -2.13 11.98 14.67
CA LYS A 65 -1.61 13.19 14.02
C LYS A 65 -2.26 14.47 14.53
N ALA A 66 -3.53 14.44 14.94
CA ALA A 66 -4.21 15.58 15.55
C ALA A 66 -3.75 15.83 16.99
N GLN A 67 -3.44 14.76 17.74
CA GLN A 67 -2.96 14.86 19.12
C GLN A 67 -1.50 15.30 19.24
N LYS A 68 -0.67 15.04 18.24
CA LYS A 68 0.64 15.65 18.14
C LYS A 68 0.52 16.90 17.26
N PRO A 69 0.40 18.13 17.81
CA PRO A 69 0.61 19.30 16.99
C PRO A 69 1.97 19.10 16.33
N TYR A 70 2.03 19.25 15.00
CA TYR A 70 3.31 19.27 14.30
C TYR A 70 4.14 20.37 14.96
N THR A 71 5.02 20.01 15.88
CA THR A 71 6.19 20.82 16.20
C THR A 71 7.09 20.64 15.00
N THR A 72 6.74 21.30 13.90
CA THR A 72 7.71 21.70 12.89
C THR A 72 8.66 22.61 13.63
N ASP A 73 9.71 22.03 14.22
CA ASP A 73 10.88 22.82 14.53
C ASP A 73 11.41 23.31 13.18
N VAL A 74 11.23 24.60 12.95
CA VAL A 74 11.54 25.29 11.69
C VAL A 74 13.06 25.40 11.60
N LYS A 75 13.75 24.27 11.33
CA LYS A 75 15.17 24.21 10.97
C LYS A 75 15.52 23.01 10.06
N ASP A 76 14.61 22.50 9.23
CA ASP A 76 15.01 21.59 8.15
C ASP A 76 15.14 22.35 6.81
N PRO A 77 16.35 22.48 6.21
CA PRO A 77 16.57 23.22 4.97
C PRO A 77 16.02 22.55 3.71
N GLN A 78 15.39 21.37 3.77
CA GLN A 78 15.23 20.56 2.56
C GLN A 78 13.91 19.79 2.51
N GLN A 79 12.77 20.50 2.50
CA GLN A 79 11.55 19.93 1.96
C GLN A 79 11.64 19.95 0.42
N PRO A 80 11.75 18.81 -0.27
CA PRO A 80 11.70 18.82 -1.72
C PRO A 80 10.27 19.19 -2.14
N LYS A 81 10.15 20.18 -3.02
CA LYS A 81 8.90 20.54 -3.70
C LYS A 81 8.23 19.25 -4.22
N PRO A 82 6.95 18.99 -3.89
CA PRO A 82 6.21 17.92 -4.56
C PRO A 82 5.94 18.39 -5.99
N ASN A 83 6.79 17.97 -6.93
CA ASN A 83 6.48 18.05 -8.35
C ASN A 83 5.43 16.96 -8.61
N PHE A 84 4.16 17.35 -8.59
CA PHE A 84 3.12 16.54 -9.22
C PHE A 84 3.41 16.55 -10.73
N ILE A 85 4.12 15.52 -11.19
CA ILE A 85 4.23 15.21 -12.60
C ILE A 85 2.86 14.67 -13.00
N ALA A 86 2.18 15.36 -13.92
CA ALA A 86 1.02 14.81 -14.59
C ALA A 86 1.48 13.53 -15.28
N LEU A 87 0.91 12.38 -14.89
CA LEU A 87 1.10 11.11 -15.58
C LEU A 87 0.58 11.31 -17.00
N ASP A 88 1.46 11.31 -17.99
CA ASP A 88 1.07 11.39 -19.39
C ASP A 88 0.46 10.05 -19.80
N GLU A 89 -0.76 10.11 -20.35
CA GLU A 89 -1.63 8.96 -20.60
C GLU A 89 -1.20 8.09 -21.81
N GLU A 90 0.08 8.05 -22.19
CA GLU A 90 0.50 7.48 -23.48
C GLU A 90 1.37 6.20 -23.43
N GLN A 91 1.59 5.57 -22.26
CA GLN A 91 2.25 4.25 -22.23
C GLN A 91 1.25 3.09 -22.21
N LEU A 92 0.42 3.01 -23.25
CA LEU A 92 -0.24 1.76 -23.65
C LEU A 92 0.83 0.84 -24.24
N VAL A 93 1.27 -0.13 -23.44
CA VAL A 93 2.13 -1.22 -23.88
C VAL A 93 1.39 -2.03 -24.95
N HIS A 94 1.93 -2.03 -26.17
CA HIS A 94 1.52 -2.93 -27.26
C HIS A 94 1.97 -4.34 -26.87
N ILE A 95 1.04 -5.30 -26.87
CA ILE A 95 1.32 -6.73 -26.70
C ILE A 95 1.04 -7.37 -28.06
N ASP A 96 2.05 -8.01 -28.63
CA ASP A 96 1.95 -8.87 -29.84
C ASP A 96 1.18 -10.17 -29.54
#